data_AF-A0A0G4EX10-F1
#
_entry.id   AF-A0A0G4EX10-F1
#
_cell.length_a   1.000
_cell.length_b   1.000
_cell.length_c   1.000
_cell.angle_alpha   90.00
_cell.angle_beta   90.00
_cell.angle_gamma   90.00
#
_symmetry.space_group_name_H-M   'P 1'
#
loop_
_entity.id
_entity.type
_entity.pdbx_description
1 polymer ?
#
loop_
_entity_poly.entity_id
_entity_poly.type
_entity_poly.pdbx_seq_one_letter_code
_entity_poly.pdbx_strand_id
1 'polypeptide(L)'
;MQPTYQQSPMGGTPVTQGSPGGLPPPEQQGLLNQTMASTGRSGRGGTNAAWMNVAAGGVKVEGALERVGLSWQILFFVSSLGVMFGAIVGALGAFGTFELAALVDEIFLFIFGLIIFVLDIPGNPRWTLKYRQWIRKYIRILTRISGTSAWLLFLGTMTACSLWPTSSKISTEDLLLFIAIVVSFVVVAAAIIGFMISVAKSMRLRDVQRAIQAVSKGNFPETFRKYAIATPHIGMRMDEFNRMCADHTQGRTQYPLSDLAVIYNALEDEQKDALSEREFMNWMVGGITLL
;
A
#
# COMPACT_ATOMS: atom_id res chain seq x y z
N MET A 1 39.46 61.27 -76.89
CA MET A 1 38.11 61.39 -77.47
C MET A 1 37.14 60.63 -76.56
N GLN A 2 36.10 61.33 -76.10
CA GLN A 2 34.85 60.80 -75.50
C GLN A 2 34.16 59.77 -76.45
N PRO A 3 33.08 59.04 -76.08
CA PRO A 3 32.09 59.29 -75.01
C PRO A 3 31.74 58.05 -74.12
N THR A 4 31.38 58.21 -72.84
CA THR A 4 30.06 58.55 -72.23
C THR A 4 29.13 57.35 -72.07
N TYR A 5 28.84 56.97 -70.82
CA TYR A 5 27.50 56.65 -70.31
C TYR A 5 27.37 57.09 -68.83
N GLN A 6 26.62 58.17 -68.62
CA GLN A 6 25.91 58.63 -67.41
C GLN A 6 24.57 57.85 -67.29
N GLN A 7 23.81 57.69 -66.19
CA GLN A 7 23.69 58.23 -64.82
C GLN A 7 22.65 57.32 -64.08
N SER A 8 22.88 56.82 -62.84
CA SER A 8 22.29 57.28 -61.53
C SER A 8 20.91 56.69 -61.12
N PRO A 9 20.42 56.79 -59.86
CA PRO A 9 21.08 56.57 -58.54
C PRO A 9 20.21 55.83 -57.45
N MET A 10 20.90 55.40 -56.39
CA MET A 10 20.55 55.34 -54.95
C MET A 10 19.20 54.80 -54.41
N GLY A 11 19.32 53.81 -53.50
CA GLY A 11 18.37 53.53 -52.43
C GLY A 11 19.04 52.70 -51.32
N GLY A 12 19.24 53.33 -50.15
CA GLY A 12 20.00 52.79 -49.02
C GLY A 12 19.25 51.82 -48.09
N THR A 13 20.02 51.31 -47.13
CA THR A 13 19.76 50.26 -46.12
C THR A 13 18.76 50.68 -45.02
N PRO A 14 18.21 49.75 -44.18
CA PRO A 14 18.93 49.16 -43.02
C PRO A 14 18.67 47.64 -42.85
N VAL A 15 19.67 46.82 -42.54
CA VAL A 15 20.08 46.40 -41.19
C VAL A 15 18.93 46.24 -40.19
N THR A 16 18.46 45.00 -40.00
CA THR A 16 17.81 44.57 -38.75
C THR A 16 18.72 43.59 -38.00
N GLN A 17 19.06 44.02 -36.80
CA GLN A 17 19.96 43.44 -35.83
C GLN A 17 19.09 42.79 -34.74
N GLY A 18 19.38 41.53 -34.39
CA GLY A 18 19.08 40.91 -33.08
C GLY A 18 17.66 40.38 -32.83
N SER A 19 17.53 39.07 -32.58
CA SER A 19 17.65 38.56 -31.20
C SER A 19 17.56 37.03 -31.11
N PRO A 20 18.15 36.42 -30.05
CA PRO A 20 18.33 34.99 -29.88
C PRO A 20 17.07 34.32 -29.29
N GLY A 21 17.03 32.99 -29.40
CA GLY A 21 15.91 32.14 -29.02
C GLY A 21 15.29 32.47 -27.66
N GLY A 22 14.02 32.88 -27.71
CA GLY A 22 13.14 32.88 -26.56
C GLY A 22 12.76 31.45 -26.20
N LEU A 23 13.08 31.05 -24.96
CA LEU A 23 12.48 29.89 -24.31
C LEU A 23 10.95 30.04 -24.32
N PRO A 24 10.19 29.00 -24.70
CA PRO A 24 8.75 29.04 -24.59
C PRO A 24 8.32 29.14 -23.11
N PRO A 25 7.16 29.75 -22.82
CA PRO A 25 6.69 29.98 -21.46
C PRO A 25 6.53 28.68 -20.65
N PRO A 26 6.74 28.72 -19.32
CA PRO A 26 6.85 27.55 -18.45
C PRO A 26 5.59 26.65 -18.42
N GLU A 27 4.43 27.19 -18.78
CA GLU A 27 3.18 26.41 -18.83
C GLU A 27 3.14 25.40 -19.99
N GLN A 28 3.83 25.66 -21.11
CA GLN A 28 3.87 24.72 -22.24
C GLN A 28 4.95 23.63 -22.07
N GLN A 29 6.03 23.90 -21.32
CA GLN A 29 7.04 22.89 -21.00
C GLN A 29 6.52 21.84 -20.01
N GLY A 30 5.62 22.21 -19.10
CA GLY A 30 4.95 21.27 -18.20
C GLY A 30 4.06 20.26 -18.96
N LEU A 31 3.31 20.73 -19.95
CA LEU A 31 2.45 19.89 -20.80
C LEU A 31 3.26 18.98 -21.74
N LEU A 32 4.35 19.47 -22.33
CA LEU A 32 5.22 18.66 -23.19
C LEU A 32 5.98 17.56 -22.41
N ASN A 33 6.43 17.85 -21.18
CA ASN A 33 7.05 16.82 -20.33
C ASN A 33 6.03 15.77 -19.83
N GLN A 34 4.77 16.15 -19.58
CA GLN A 34 3.72 15.18 -19.27
C GLN A 34 3.37 14.29 -20.47
N THR A 35 3.38 14.84 -21.68
CA THR A 35 3.02 14.10 -22.91
C THR A 35 4.15 13.18 -23.40
N MET A 36 5.42 13.55 -23.18
CA MET A 36 6.54 12.67 -23.52
C MET A 36 6.79 11.58 -22.46
N ALA A 37 6.50 11.84 -21.18
CA ALA A 37 6.57 10.81 -20.13
C ALA A 37 5.49 9.71 -20.29
N SER A 38 4.35 10.01 -20.93
CA SER A 38 3.30 9.03 -21.21
C SER A 38 3.56 8.18 -22.47
N THR A 39 4.39 8.65 -23.41
CA THR A 39 4.48 8.06 -24.75
C THR A 39 5.58 6.98 -24.87
N GLY A 40 6.50 6.89 -23.91
CA GLY A 40 7.60 5.90 -23.91
C GLY A 40 7.28 4.49 -23.35
N ARG A 41 6.04 4.20 -22.95
CA ARG A 41 5.69 2.99 -22.16
C ARG A 41 4.75 2.00 -22.86
N SER A 42 4.66 2.06 -24.19
CA SER A 42 3.59 1.41 -24.99
C SER A 42 3.80 -0.09 -25.32
N GLY A 43 4.78 -0.79 -24.75
CA GLY A 43 5.08 -2.19 -25.15
C GLY A 43 4.60 -3.30 -24.22
N ARG A 44 4.19 -3.00 -22.98
CA ARG A 44 3.95 -4.01 -21.92
C ARG A 44 2.90 -3.51 -20.89
N GLY A 45 1.88 -2.80 -21.39
CA GLY A 45 1.10 -1.81 -20.64
C GLY A 45 -0.17 -2.28 -19.91
N GLY A 46 -0.78 -3.40 -20.29
CA GLY A 46 -2.10 -3.79 -19.78
C GLY A 46 -2.14 -4.11 -18.28
N THR A 47 -1.21 -4.96 -17.81
CA THR A 47 -1.17 -5.36 -16.39
C THR A 47 -0.68 -4.23 -15.49
N ASN A 48 0.33 -3.48 -15.92
CA ASN A 48 0.87 -2.35 -15.16
C ASN A 48 -0.16 -1.21 -14.99
N ALA A 49 -0.99 -0.95 -16.00
CA ALA A 49 -2.04 0.05 -15.91
C ALA A 49 -3.13 -0.35 -14.89
N ALA A 50 -3.53 -1.61 -14.85
CA ALA A 50 -4.51 -2.11 -13.88
C ALA A 50 -4.03 -1.93 -12.43
N TRP A 51 -2.79 -2.32 -12.13
CA TRP A 51 -2.21 -2.14 -10.80
C TRP A 51 -2.08 -0.67 -10.40
N MET A 52 -1.77 0.21 -11.35
CA MET A 52 -1.71 1.66 -11.11
C MET A 52 -3.10 2.23 -10.81
N ASN A 53 -4.15 1.75 -11.48
CA ASN A 53 -5.52 2.17 -11.19
C ASN A 53 -5.99 1.73 -9.79
N VAL A 54 -5.68 0.48 -9.39
CA VAL A 54 -5.98 -0.02 -8.04
C VAL A 54 -5.23 0.77 -6.98
N ALA A 55 -3.94 1.04 -7.19
CA ALA A 55 -3.14 1.87 -6.29
C ALA A 55 -3.69 3.29 -6.17
N ALA A 56 -4.09 3.92 -7.29
CA ALA A 56 -4.73 5.23 -7.27
C ALA A 56 -6.06 5.22 -6.51
N GLY A 57 -6.83 4.13 -6.63
CA GLY A 57 -8.03 3.90 -5.83
C GLY A 57 -7.72 3.81 -4.33
N GLY A 58 -6.68 3.05 -3.96
CA GLY A 58 -6.26 2.90 -2.56
C GLY A 58 -5.86 4.23 -1.92
N VAL A 59 -5.10 5.08 -2.62
CA VAL A 59 -4.74 6.42 -2.13
C VAL A 59 -5.99 7.29 -1.91
N LYS A 60 -6.98 7.23 -2.81
CA LYS A 60 -8.24 7.98 -2.67
C LYS A 60 -9.05 7.50 -1.47
N VAL A 61 -9.14 6.18 -1.28
CA VAL A 61 -9.88 5.58 -0.16
C VAL A 61 -9.20 5.89 1.16
N GLU A 62 -7.87 5.80 1.24
CA GLU A 62 -7.10 6.19 2.42
C GLU A 62 -7.33 7.66 2.77
N GLY A 63 -7.22 8.57 1.79
CA GLY A 63 -7.49 9.99 2.02
C GLY A 63 -8.94 10.29 2.39
N ALA A 64 -9.91 9.49 1.93
CA ALA A 64 -11.30 9.60 2.39
C ALA A 64 -11.46 9.13 3.84
N LEU A 65 -10.77 8.06 4.23
CA LEU A 65 -10.80 7.51 5.58
C LEU A 65 -10.18 8.48 6.60
N GLU A 66 -9.05 9.09 6.24
CA GLU A 66 -8.38 10.12 7.04
C GLU A 66 -9.28 11.35 7.27
N ARG A 67 -10.07 11.77 6.27
CA ARG A 67 -11.02 12.89 6.42
C ARG A 67 -12.14 12.59 7.42
N VAL A 68 -12.52 11.33 7.56
CA VAL A 68 -13.50 10.88 8.57
C VAL A 68 -12.83 10.66 9.93
N GLY A 69 -11.49 10.78 10.01
CA GLY A 69 -10.73 10.49 11.22
C GLY A 69 -10.65 9.00 11.54
N LEU A 70 -10.93 8.13 10.55
CA LEU A 70 -10.83 6.69 10.71
C LEU A 70 -9.47 6.19 10.21
N SER A 71 -8.85 5.31 10.98
CA SER A 71 -7.67 4.56 10.56
C SER A 71 -8.11 3.23 9.94
N TRP A 72 -7.36 2.73 8.96
CA TRP A 72 -7.58 1.40 8.38
C TRP A 72 -7.48 0.28 9.44
N GLN A 73 -6.70 0.50 10.50
CA GLN A 73 -6.61 -0.42 11.64
C GLN A 73 -7.95 -0.59 12.36
N ILE A 74 -8.73 0.49 12.47
CA ILE A 74 -10.05 0.45 13.12
C ILE A 74 -11.02 -0.37 12.27
N LEU A 75 -10.93 -0.27 10.94
CA LEU A 75 -11.76 -1.09 10.05
C LEU A 75 -11.49 -2.58 10.26
N PHE A 76 -10.23 -3.00 10.26
CA PHE A 76 -9.89 -4.40 10.51
C PHE A 76 -10.26 -4.88 11.91
N PHE A 77 -10.07 -4.02 12.91
CA PHE A 77 -10.50 -4.29 14.27
C PHE A 77 -12.01 -4.56 14.35
N VAL A 78 -12.84 -3.68 13.75
CA VAL A 78 -14.30 -3.85 13.73
C VAL A 78 -14.70 -5.09 12.92
N SER A 79 -14.05 -5.37 11.80
CA SER A 79 -14.30 -6.58 11.02
C SER A 79 -13.96 -7.85 11.78
N SER A 80 -12.84 -7.89 12.51
CA SER A 80 -12.46 -9.04 13.33
C SER A 80 -13.46 -9.30 14.46
N LEU A 81 -14.01 -8.25 15.08
CA LEU A 81 -15.13 -8.35 16.02
C LEU A 81 -16.39 -8.90 15.36
N GLY A 82 -16.70 -8.45 14.14
CA GLY A 82 -17.80 -8.97 13.34
C GLY A 82 -17.66 -10.47 13.07
N VAL A 83 -16.48 -10.93 12.66
CA VAL A 83 -16.19 -12.36 12.46
C VAL A 83 -16.34 -13.14 13.76
N MET A 84 -15.79 -12.65 14.87
CA MET A 84 -15.92 -13.32 16.17
C MET A 84 -17.38 -13.39 16.64
N PHE A 85 -18.15 -12.32 16.43
CA PHE A 85 -19.58 -12.30 16.75
C PHE A 85 -20.36 -13.28 15.87
N GLY A 86 -20.09 -13.30 14.56
CA GLY A 86 -20.65 -14.29 13.64
C GLY A 86 -20.34 -15.71 14.10
N ALA A 87 -19.09 -15.96 14.50
CA ALA A 87 -18.65 -17.26 14.97
C ALA A 87 -19.39 -17.74 16.23
N ILE A 88 -19.68 -16.83 17.16
CA ILE A 88 -20.46 -17.14 18.37
C ILE A 88 -21.90 -17.48 17.99
N VAL A 89 -22.53 -16.68 17.13
CA VAL A 89 -23.92 -16.92 16.67
C VAL A 89 -24.03 -18.26 15.94
N GLY A 90 -23.09 -18.53 15.03
CA GLY A 90 -23.04 -19.79 14.29
C GLY A 90 -22.76 -21.00 15.19
N ALA A 91 -21.86 -20.86 16.18
CA ALA A 91 -21.60 -21.93 17.16
C ALA A 91 -22.85 -22.27 17.98
N LEU A 92 -23.63 -21.27 18.40
CA LEU A 92 -24.92 -21.49 19.09
C LEU A 92 -25.92 -22.23 18.19
N GLY A 93 -25.94 -21.91 16.90
CA GLY A 93 -26.72 -22.65 15.90
C GLY A 93 -26.29 -24.11 15.77
N ALA A 94 -24.97 -24.35 15.64
CA ALA A 94 -24.39 -25.69 15.53
C ALA A 94 -24.62 -26.56 16.78
N PHE A 95 -24.62 -25.95 17.97
CA PHE A 95 -25.00 -26.65 19.21
C PHE A 95 -26.48 -27.05 19.22
N GLY A 96 -27.35 -26.24 18.62
CA GLY A 96 -28.77 -26.57 18.48
C GLY A 96 -29.04 -27.73 17.51
N THR A 97 -28.25 -27.85 16.44
CA THR A 97 -28.39 -28.91 15.42
C THR A 97 -27.51 -30.14 15.67
N PHE A 98 -26.58 -30.07 16.64
CA PHE A 98 -25.57 -31.10 16.93
C PHE A 98 -24.67 -31.44 15.74
N GLU A 99 -24.43 -30.48 14.85
CA GLU A 99 -23.54 -30.65 13.70
C GLU A 99 -22.09 -30.35 14.10
N LEU A 100 -21.33 -31.42 14.41
CA LEU A 100 -19.92 -31.29 14.85
C LEU A 100 -19.03 -30.59 13.81
N ALA A 101 -19.29 -30.82 12.51
CA ALA A 101 -18.53 -30.18 11.43
C ALA A 101 -18.70 -28.66 11.46
N ALA A 102 -19.93 -28.18 11.58
CA ALA A 102 -20.22 -26.75 11.72
C ALA A 102 -19.54 -26.18 12.97
N LEU A 103 -19.57 -26.90 14.10
CA LEU A 103 -18.91 -26.45 15.32
C LEU A 103 -17.37 -26.27 15.14
N VAL A 104 -16.72 -27.15 14.39
CA VAL A 104 -15.28 -27.04 14.10
C VAL A 104 -14.99 -25.80 13.25
N ASP A 105 -15.82 -25.52 12.25
CA ASP A 105 -15.71 -24.33 11.39
C ASP A 105 -15.88 -23.04 12.20
N GLU A 106 -16.82 -23.01 13.16
CA GLU A 106 -17.03 -21.86 14.03
C GLU A 106 -15.91 -21.63 15.03
N ILE A 107 -15.35 -22.71 15.59
CA ILE A 107 -14.15 -22.61 16.44
C ILE A 107 -12.98 -22.05 15.64
N PHE A 108 -12.80 -22.51 14.39
CA PHE A 108 -11.78 -21.99 13.49
C PHE A 108 -11.98 -20.49 13.22
N LEU A 109 -13.20 -20.08 12.85
CA LEU A 109 -13.57 -18.67 12.62
C LEU A 109 -13.30 -17.81 13.85
N PHE A 110 -13.67 -18.29 15.05
CA PHE A 110 -13.45 -17.57 16.30
C PHE A 110 -11.96 -17.38 16.61
N ILE A 111 -11.16 -18.46 16.49
CA ILE A 111 -9.71 -18.40 16.77
C ILE A 111 -9.02 -17.44 15.81
N PHE A 112 -9.30 -17.53 14.51
CA PHE A 112 -8.66 -16.65 13.53
C PHE A 112 -9.17 -15.21 13.58
N GLY A 113 -10.46 -15.01 13.88
CA GLY A 113 -11.01 -13.69 14.22
C GLY A 113 -10.29 -13.07 15.42
N LEU A 114 -10.05 -13.86 16.48
CA LEU A 114 -9.31 -13.43 17.66
C LEU A 114 -7.84 -13.10 17.36
N ILE A 115 -7.17 -13.87 16.51
CA ILE A 115 -5.78 -13.59 16.09
C ILE A 115 -5.72 -12.22 15.40
N ILE A 116 -6.61 -11.95 14.44
CA ILE A 116 -6.65 -10.66 13.74
C ILE A 116 -7.02 -9.53 14.70
N PHE A 117 -8.02 -9.76 15.57
CA PHE A 117 -8.40 -8.81 16.61
C PHE A 117 -7.19 -8.37 17.43
N VAL A 118 -6.37 -9.31 17.90
CA VAL A 118 -5.16 -9.00 18.67
C VAL A 118 -4.14 -8.20 17.85
N LEU A 119 -4.00 -8.49 16.57
CA LEU A 119 -3.09 -7.77 15.66
C LEU A 119 -3.56 -6.31 15.43
N ASP A 120 -4.86 -6.10 15.27
CA ASP A 120 -5.43 -4.82 14.84
C ASP A 120 -5.95 -3.93 15.97
N ILE A 121 -5.75 -4.31 17.24
CA ILE A 121 -6.08 -3.43 18.39
C ILE A 121 -5.43 -2.03 18.22
N PRO A 122 -6.22 -0.94 18.21
CA PRO A 122 -5.67 0.41 18.18
C PRO A 122 -4.96 0.74 19.50
N GLY A 123 -3.91 1.56 19.43
CA GLY A 123 -3.21 2.07 20.62
C GLY A 123 -2.14 1.14 21.23
N ASN A 124 -1.89 -0.03 20.64
CA ASN A 124 -0.78 -0.93 20.99
C ASN A 124 -0.58 -1.16 22.51
N PRO A 125 -1.60 -1.65 23.25
CA PRO A 125 -1.49 -1.81 24.70
C PRO A 125 -0.44 -2.86 25.06
N ARG A 126 0.30 -2.64 26.15
CA ARG A 126 1.50 -3.42 26.51
C ARG A 126 1.29 -4.94 26.60
N TRP A 127 0.08 -5.39 26.97
CA TRP A 127 -0.25 -6.80 27.07
C TRP A 127 -0.34 -7.49 25.70
N THR A 128 -0.82 -6.79 24.66
CA THR A 128 -0.90 -7.33 23.28
C THR A 128 0.47 -7.54 22.67
N LEU A 129 1.48 -6.79 23.13
CA LEU A 129 2.81 -6.79 22.52
C LEU A 129 3.44 -8.19 22.49
N LYS A 130 3.30 -8.95 23.59
CA LYS A 130 3.76 -10.34 23.67
C LYS A 130 3.06 -11.19 22.63
N TYR A 131 1.72 -11.19 22.60
CA TYR A 131 0.95 -12.01 21.66
C TYR A 131 1.23 -11.64 20.20
N ARG A 132 1.38 -10.35 19.88
CA ARG A 132 1.75 -9.90 18.54
C ARG A 132 3.14 -10.36 18.11
N GLN A 133 4.11 -10.42 19.03
CA GLN A 133 5.43 -10.99 18.74
C GLN A 133 5.32 -12.49 18.43
N TRP A 134 4.54 -13.22 19.22
CA TRP A 134 4.26 -14.64 18.97
C TRP A 134 3.59 -14.83 17.60
N ILE A 135 2.51 -14.11 17.30
CA ILE A 135 1.80 -14.22 16.01
C ILE A 135 2.74 -13.89 14.85
N ARG A 136 3.53 -12.80 14.93
CA ARG A 136 4.51 -12.45 13.89
C ARG A 136 5.56 -13.53 13.67
N LYS A 137 5.94 -14.29 14.71
CA LYS A 137 6.91 -15.39 14.62
C LYS A 137 6.35 -16.60 13.86
N TYR A 138 5.10 -16.97 14.10
CA TYR A 138 4.49 -18.18 13.53
C TYR A 138 3.70 -17.94 12.24
N ILE A 139 3.07 -16.76 12.10
CA ILE A 139 2.16 -16.44 10.99
C ILE A 139 2.49 -15.07 10.42
N ARG A 140 3.74 -14.90 9.94
CA ARG A 140 4.25 -13.63 9.40
C ARG A 140 3.36 -13.04 8.31
N ILE A 141 2.76 -13.90 7.46
CA ILE A 141 1.86 -13.48 6.39
C ILE A 141 0.66 -12.70 6.94
N LEU A 142 0.07 -13.10 8.06
CA LEU A 142 -1.10 -12.44 8.66
C LEU A 142 -0.79 -11.05 9.21
N THR A 143 0.49 -10.71 9.39
CA THR A 143 0.89 -9.41 9.96
C THR A 143 1.19 -8.36 8.90
N ARG A 144 1.21 -8.77 7.63
CA ARG A 144 1.21 -7.85 6.48
C ARG A 144 -0.23 -7.44 6.20
N ILE A 145 -0.47 -6.17 5.93
CA ILE A 145 -1.80 -5.61 5.65
C ILE A 145 -2.48 -6.37 4.53
N SER A 146 -1.77 -6.70 3.45
CA SER A 146 -2.28 -7.52 2.34
C SER A 146 -2.70 -8.92 2.78
N GLY A 147 -1.91 -9.55 3.66
CA GLY A 147 -2.24 -10.85 4.23
C GLY A 147 -3.42 -10.81 5.19
N THR A 148 -3.49 -9.80 6.08
CA THR A 148 -4.65 -9.56 6.95
C THR A 148 -5.92 -9.34 6.13
N SER A 149 -5.83 -8.53 5.07
CA SER A 149 -6.96 -8.24 4.18
C SER A 149 -7.44 -9.49 3.43
N ALA A 150 -6.51 -10.27 2.86
CA ALA A 150 -6.85 -11.51 2.19
C ALA A 150 -7.46 -12.54 3.14
N TRP A 151 -6.96 -12.59 4.38
CA TRP A 151 -7.49 -13.49 5.41
C TRP A 151 -8.88 -13.04 5.90
N LEU A 152 -9.09 -11.75 6.11
CA LEU A 152 -10.42 -11.19 6.42
C LEU A 152 -11.42 -11.44 5.29
N LEU A 153 -10.99 -11.38 4.02
CA LEU A 153 -11.84 -11.71 2.89
C LEU A 153 -12.30 -13.17 2.97
N PHE A 154 -11.36 -14.09 3.22
CA PHE A 154 -11.65 -15.50 3.42
C PHE A 154 -12.59 -15.74 4.61
N LEU A 155 -12.29 -15.19 5.78
CA LEU A 155 -13.13 -15.32 6.97
C LEU A 155 -14.53 -14.72 6.74
N GLY A 156 -14.63 -13.55 6.09
CA GLY A 156 -15.93 -12.93 5.79
C GLY A 156 -16.80 -13.79 4.87
N THR A 157 -16.20 -14.45 3.87
CA THR A 157 -16.92 -15.41 3.01
C THR A 157 -17.32 -16.67 3.77
N MET A 158 -16.46 -17.18 4.65
CA MET A 158 -16.76 -18.36 5.46
C MET A 158 -17.86 -18.07 6.50
N THR A 159 -17.82 -16.91 7.15
CA THR A 159 -18.91 -16.43 8.03
C THR A 159 -20.23 -16.31 7.27
N ALA A 160 -20.21 -15.87 6.00
CA ALA A 160 -21.43 -15.78 5.20
C ALA A 160 -22.06 -17.16 4.94
N CYS A 161 -21.22 -18.15 4.64
CA CYS A 161 -21.66 -19.53 4.45
C CYS A 161 -22.15 -20.16 5.76
N SER A 162 -21.47 -19.88 6.88
CA SER A 162 -21.75 -20.51 8.17
C SER A 162 -23.06 -20.03 8.80
N LEU A 163 -23.38 -18.73 8.64
CA LEU A 163 -24.64 -18.17 9.11
C LEU A 163 -25.78 -18.32 8.08
N TRP A 164 -25.55 -18.95 6.94
CA TRP A 164 -26.62 -19.11 5.95
C TRP A 164 -27.70 -20.06 6.50
N PRO A 165 -28.99 -19.67 6.49
CA PRO A 165 -30.05 -20.51 7.05
C PRO A 165 -30.25 -21.78 6.20
N THR A 166 -30.15 -22.95 6.84
CA THR A 166 -30.22 -24.28 6.18
C THR A 166 -31.60 -24.95 6.26
N SER A 167 -32.54 -24.48 7.08
CA SER A 167 -33.89 -25.10 7.15
C SER A 167 -35.00 -24.17 7.60
N SER A 168 -36.10 -24.18 6.84
CA SER A 168 -37.22 -23.23 6.78
C SER A 168 -38.32 -23.37 7.84
N LYS A 169 -37.98 -23.54 9.13
CA LYS A 169 -39.01 -23.84 10.16
C LYS A 169 -39.13 -22.87 11.33
N ILE A 170 -38.38 -21.75 11.40
CA ILE A 170 -38.49 -20.82 12.54
C ILE A 170 -38.51 -19.37 12.10
N SER A 171 -39.43 -18.58 12.67
CA SER A 171 -39.61 -17.13 12.47
C SER A 171 -38.38 -16.24 12.76
N THR A 172 -37.25 -16.81 13.21
CA THR A 172 -35.99 -16.12 13.48
C THR A 172 -35.01 -16.14 12.30
N GLU A 173 -35.33 -16.84 11.20
CA GLU A 173 -34.45 -16.99 10.03
C GLU A 173 -34.17 -15.66 9.31
N ASP A 174 -35.16 -14.79 9.19
CA ASP A 174 -35.00 -13.49 8.51
C ASP A 174 -33.99 -12.60 9.24
N LEU A 175 -34.00 -12.62 10.58
CA LEU A 175 -33.05 -11.88 11.40
C LEU A 175 -31.64 -12.44 11.27
N LEU A 176 -31.49 -13.76 11.26
CA LEU A 176 -30.20 -14.42 11.18
C LEU A 176 -29.57 -14.25 9.79
N LEU A 177 -30.38 -14.32 8.73
CA LEU A 177 -29.98 -13.98 7.37
C LEU A 177 -29.57 -12.50 7.25
N PHE A 178 -30.33 -11.59 7.86
CA PHE A 178 -29.99 -10.17 7.88
C PHE A 178 -28.64 -9.92 8.58
N ILE A 179 -28.42 -10.54 9.74
CA ILE A 179 -27.15 -10.47 10.48
C ILE A 179 -26.01 -11.04 9.63
N ALA A 180 -26.21 -12.21 9.00
CA ALA A 180 -25.23 -12.84 8.14
C ALA A 180 -24.79 -11.91 7.01
N ILE A 181 -25.76 -11.35 6.28
CA ILE A 181 -25.51 -10.43 5.17
C ILE A 181 -24.77 -9.18 5.65
N VAL A 182 -25.24 -8.54 6.72
CA VAL A 182 -24.64 -7.29 7.23
C VAL A 182 -23.22 -7.52 7.74
N VAL A 183 -23.00 -8.54 8.57
CA VAL A 183 -21.68 -8.84 9.14
C VAL A 183 -20.69 -9.21 8.04
N SER A 184 -21.06 -10.15 7.16
CA SER A 184 -20.18 -10.58 6.07
C SER A 184 -19.91 -9.46 5.08
N PHE A 185 -20.90 -8.63 4.75
CA PHE A 185 -20.70 -7.47 3.88
C PHE A 185 -19.71 -6.48 4.49
N VAL A 186 -19.84 -6.14 5.78
CA VAL A 186 -18.92 -5.22 6.47
C VAL A 186 -17.50 -5.80 6.48
N VAL A 187 -17.34 -7.09 6.77
CA VAL A 187 -16.03 -7.76 6.79
C VAL A 187 -15.39 -7.78 5.39
N VAL A 188 -16.15 -8.16 4.37
CA VAL A 188 -15.67 -8.21 2.98
C VAL A 188 -15.35 -6.81 2.45
N ALA A 189 -16.18 -5.80 2.74
CA ALA A 189 -15.93 -4.43 2.34
C ALA A 189 -14.64 -3.89 2.97
N ALA A 190 -14.43 -4.11 4.27
CA ALA A 190 -13.20 -3.72 4.95
C ALA A 190 -11.97 -4.45 4.39
N ALA A 191 -12.10 -5.75 4.06
CA ALA A 191 -11.04 -6.52 3.43
C ALA A 191 -10.65 -5.97 2.05
N ILE A 192 -11.62 -5.59 1.22
CA ILE A 192 -11.36 -4.99 -0.11
C ILE A 192 -10.68 -3.62 0.05
N ILE A 193 -11.19 -2.77 0.95
CA ILE A 193 -10.60 -1.46 1.25
C ILE A 193 -9.15 -1.63 1.73
N GLY A 194 -8.91 -2.53 2.68
CA GLY A 194 -7.58 -2.87 3.18
C GLY A 194 -6.63 -3.35 2.10
N PHE A 195 -7.13 -4.20 1.19
CA PHE A 195 -6.36 -4.70 0.07
C PHE A 195 -5.98 -3.58 -0.92
N MET A 196 -6.89 -2.64 -1.19
CA MET A 196 -6.57 -1.49 -2.04
C MET A 196 -5.52 -0.59 -1.41
N ILE A 197 -5.60 -0.35 -0.09
CA ILE A 197 -4.61 0.44 0.65
C ILE A 197 -3.24 -0.27 0.66
N SER A 198 -3.21 -1.58 0.88
CA SER A 198 -1.95 -2.34 0.87
C SER A 198 -1.26 -2.30 -0.49
N VAL A 199 -2.01 -2.41 -1.58
CA VAL A 199 -1.50 -2.26 -2.95
C VAL A 199 -0.95 -0.84 -3.16
N ALA A 200 -1.69 0.19 -2.74
CA ALA A 200 -1.24 1.59 -2.86
C ALA A 200 0.10 1.83 -2.14
N LYS A 201 0.21 1.39 -0.88
CA LYS A 201 1.47 1.52 -0.11
C LYS A 201 2.60 0.70 -0.73
N SER A 202 2.32 -0.51 -1.21
CA SER A 202 3.31 -1.37 -1.87
C SER A 202 3.89 -0.73 -3.14
N MET A 203 3.04 -0.06 -3.92
CA MET A 203 3.49 0.68 -5.12
C MET A 203 4.32 1.91 -4.77
N ARG A 204 3.92 2.68 -3.75
CA ARG A 204 4.73 3.81 -3.25
C ARG A 204 6.12 3.36 -2.80
N LEU A 205 6.21 2.25 -2.07
CA LEU A 205 7.48 1.66 -1.66
C LEU A 205 8.32 1.21 -2.86
N ARG A 206 7.69 0.63 -3.88
CA ARG A 206 8.36 0.24 -5.13
C ARG A 206 8.90 1.43 -5.90
N ASP A 207 8.19 2.55 -5.93
CA ASP A 207 8.66 3.76 -6.60
C ASP A 207 9.89 4.35 -5.89
N VAL A 208 9.92 4.30 -4.56
CA VAL A 208 11.13 4.63 -3.76
C VAL A 208 12.28 3.67 -4.09
N GLN A 209 12.03 2.36 -4.08
CA GLN A 209 13.02 1.34 -4.41
C GLN A 209 13.66 1.62 -5.79
N ARG A 210 12.84 1.94 -6.80
CA ARG A 210 13.30 2.30 -8.16
C ARG A 210 14.11 3.59 -8.19
N ALA A 211 13.70 4.61 -7.42
CA ALA A 211 14.44 5.87 -7.33
C ALA A 211 15.84 5.65 -6.74
N ILE A 212 15.94 4.83 -5.69
CA ILE A 212 17.23 4.45 -5.09
C ILE A 212 18.06 3.65 -6.10
N GLN A 213 17.47 2.65 -6.78
CA GLN A 213 18.17 1.87 -7.80
C GLN A 213 18.76 2.75 -8.92
N ALA A 214 18.01 3.76 -9.37
CA ALA A 214 18.44 4.67 -10.43
C ALA A 214 19.65 5.52 -10.02
N VAL A 215 19.70 5.96 -8.75
CA VAL A 215 20.80 6.79 -8.22
C VAL A 215 22.01 5.94 -7.86
N SER A 216 21.79 4.80 -7.18
CA SER A 216 22.87 3.97 -6.63
C SER A 216 23.59 3.11 -7.68
N LYS A 217 23.02 2.91 -8.88
CA LYS A 217 23.63 2.16 -10.01
C LYS A 217 24.23 0.79 -9.61
N GLY A 218 23.61 0.08 -8.67
CA GLY A 218 24.06 -1.23 -8.17
C GLY A 218 24.96 -1.19 -6.93
N ASN A 219 25.40 -0.01 -6.48
CA ASN A 219 26.18 0.14 -5.25
C ASN A 219 25.28 0.35 -4.02
N PHE A 220 24.44 -0.64 -3.74
CA PHE A 220 23.53 -0.67 -2.59
C PHE A 220 24.25 -0.71 -1.23
N PRO A 221 25.39 -1.43 -1.05
CA PRO A 221 26.10 -1.46 0.23
C PRO A 221 26.56 -0.08 0.70
N GLU A 222 27.08 0.73 -0.22
CA GLU A 222 27.53 2.09 0.10
C GLU A 222 26.36 3.01 0.42
N THR A 223 25.24 2.84 -0.30
CA THR A 223 24.00 3.57 0.00
C THR A 223 23.52 3.25 1.41
N PHE A 224 23.49 1.96 1.81
CA PHE A 224 23.10 1.56 3.15
C PHE A 224 24.01 2.19 4.23
N ARG A 225 25.33 2.08 4.06
CA ARG A 225 26.31 2.60 5.02
C ARG A 225 26.24 4.12 5.20
N LYS A 226 25.84 4.85 4.16
CA LYS A 226 25.65 6.31 4.22
C LYS A 226 24.54 6.72 5.19
N TYR A 227 23.49 5.91 5.34
CA TYR A 227 22.30 6.26 6.14
C TYR A 227 22.21 5.52 7.47
N ALA A 228 22.81 4.33 7.60
CA ALA A 228 22.87 3.57 8.85
C ALA A 228 23.93 4.14 9.82
N ILE A 229 23.75 5.38 10.30
CA ILE A 229 24.76 6.16 11.02
C ILE A 229 24.69 5.89 12.53
N ALA A 230 23.48 5.80 13.10
CA ALA A 230 23.28 5.76 14.53
C ALA A 230 23.78 4.46 15.15
N THR A 231 23.59 3.32 14.48
CA THR A 231 24.00 2.02 15.02
C THR A 231 24.36 1.01 13.92
N PRO A 232 25.56 1.09 13.32
CA PRO A 232 25.94 0.27 12.16
C PRO A 232 25.89 -1.25 12.39
N HIS A 233 26.00 -1.69 13.65
CA HIS A 233 25.99 -3.11 14.02
C HIS A 233 24.59 -3.71 14.22
N ILE A 234 23.57 -2.87 14.41
CA ILE A 234 22.17 -3.33 14.57
C ILE A 234 21.45 -3.24 13.22
N GLY A 235 21.64 -2.15 12.48
CA GLY A 235 21.00 -1.90 11.19
C GLY A 235 20.46 -0.48 11.08
N MET A 236 19.77 -0.20 9.97
CA MET A 236 19.18 1.11 9.67
C MET A 236 17.82 1.25 10.37
N ARG A 237 17.67 2.28 11.19
CA ARG A 237 16.43 2.58 11.93
C ARG A 237 15.36 3.23 11.05
N MET A 238 14.12 3.21 11.51
CA MET A 238 12.95 3.72 10.75
C MET A 238 13.11 5.19 10.34
N ASP A 239 13.67 6.02 11.20
CA ASP A 239 13.95 7.44 10.94
C ASP A 239 15.04 7.63 9.87
N GLU A 240 16.10 6.82 9.93
CA GLU A 240 17.19 6.83 8.95
C GLU A 240 16.71 6.35 7.58
N PHE A 241 15.87 5.30 7.54
CA PHE A 241 15.23 4.83 6.31
C PHE A 241 14.30 5.90 5.72
N ASN A 242 13.49 6.57 6.55
CA ASN A 242 12.61 7.62 6.08
C ASN A 242 13.39 8.81 5.50
N ARG A 243 14.51 9.17 6.12
CA ARG A 243 15.43 10.19 5.59
C ARG A 243 16.03 9.77 4.25
N MET A 244 16.49 8.53 4.13
CA MET A 244 16.99 8.00 2.86
C MET A 244 15.92 8.05 1.76
N CYS A 245 14.67 7.70 2.08
CA CYS A 245 13.54 7.80 1.14
C CYS A 245 13.31 9.24 0.69
N ALA A 246 13.34 10.19 1.62
CA ALA A 246 13.18 11.61 1.32
C ALA A 246 14.31 12.11 0.40
N ASP A 247 15.57 11.78 0.69
CA ASP A 247 16.72 12.27 -0.06
C ASP A 247 16.72 11.76 -1.52
N HIS A 248 16.36 10.48 -1.75
CA HIS A 248 16.33 9.90 -3.09
C HIS A 248 15.07 10.25 -3.90
N THR A 249 14.00 10.71 -3.24
CA THR A 249 12.76 11.13 -3.90
C THR A 249 12.60 12.65 -3.98
N GLN A 250 13.65 13.42 -3.66
CA GLN A 250 13.61 14.89 -3.61
C GLN A 250 12.50 15.41 -2.66
N GLY A 251 12.31 14.73 -1.54
CA GLY A 251 11.31 15.06 -0.52
C GLY A 251 9.87 14.66 -0.88
N ARG A 252 9.62 14.06 -2.05
CA ARG A 252 8.25 13.69 -2.48
C ARG A 252 7.63 12.58 -1.63
N THR A 253 8.46 11.69 -1.08
CA THR A 253 7.98 10.56 -0.29
C THR A 253 8.57 10.62 1.11
N GLN A 254 7.73 10.97 2.07
CA GLN A 254 7.98 10.81 3.51
C GLN A 254 6.85 9.97 4.10
N TYR A 255 7.22 9.00 4.92
CA TYR A 255 6.27 8.09 5.56
C TYR A 255 5.98 8.53 6.99
N PRO A 256 4.71 8.52 7.43
CA PRO A 256 4.38 8.65 8.85
C PRO A 256 4.84 7.40 9.61
N LEU A 257 4.96 7.53 10.94
CA LEU A 257 5.45 6.44 11.80
C LEU A 257 4.62 5.15 11.70
N SER A 258 3.30 5.28 11.52
CA SER A 258 2.39 4.14 11.31
C SER A 258 2.73 3.36 10.05
N ASP A 259 3.09 4.04 8.96
CA ASP A 259 3.44 3.41 7.69
C ASP A 259 4.83 2.80 7.73
N LEU A 260 5.77 3.45 8.42
CA LEU A 260 7.11 2.91 8.64
C LEU A 260 7.06 1.59 9.41
N ALA A 261 6.21 1.48 10.43
CA ALA A 261 6.03 0.23 11.17
C ALA A 261 5.53 -0.92 10.27
N VAL A 262 4.62 -0.62 9.34
CA VAL A 262 4.11 -1.59 8.36
C VAL A 262 5.20 -1.99 7.36
N ILE A 263 5.94 -1.01 6.84
CA ILE A 263 7.03 -1.24 5.89
C ILE A 263 8.11 -2.10 6.53
N TYR A 264 8.53 -1.77 7.75
CA TYR A 264 9.52 -2.56 8.49
C TYR A 264 9.01 -3.97 8.78
N ASN A 265 7.74 -4.15 9.16
CA ASN A 265 7.19 -5.48 9.35
C ASN A 265 7.19 -6.34 8.07
N ALA A 266 7.21 -5.71 6.88
CA ALA A 266 7.30 -6.41 5.62
C ALA A 266 8.76 -6.67 5.16
N LEU A 267 9.69 -5.78 5.49
CA LEU A 267 11.10 -5.81 5.07
C LEU A 267 12.02 -6.55 6.05
N GLU A 268 11.70 -6.53 7.34
CA GLU A 268 12.52 -7.08 8.40
C GLU A 268 12.17 -8.56 8.64
N ASP A 269 13.17 -9.44 8.54
CA ASP A 269 13.03 -10.86 8.82
C ASP A 269 13.38 -11.20 10.27
N GLU A 270 14.28 -10.42 10.90
CA GLU A 270 14.87 -10.74 12.22
C GLU A 270 14.27 -9.99 13.42
N GLN A 271 13.33 -9.06 13.23
CA GLN A 271 12.57 -8.35 14.30
C GLN A 271 13.43 -7.61 15.33
N LYS A 272 14.47 -6.92 14.88
CA LYS A 272 15.37 -6.07 15.67
C LYS A 272 14.96 -4.59 15.67
N ASP A 273 13.80 -4.24 15.11
CA ASP A 273 13.36 -2.88 14.83
C ASP A 273 14.36 -2.08 13.97
N ALA A 274 15.17 -2.79 13.18
CA ALA A 274 16.26 -2.23 12.38
C ALA A 274 16.52 -3.09 11.14
N LEU A 275 16.63 -2.45 9.99
CA LEU A 275 16.86 -3.13 8.73
C LEU A 275 18.33 -3.49 8.59
N SER A 276 18.66 -4.77 8.50
CA SER A 276 20.03 -5.22 8.27
C SER A 276 20.49 -4.93 6.83
N GLU A 277 21.81 -4.87 6.63
CA GLU A 277 22.39 -4.65 5.29
C GLU A 277 21.94 -5.74 4.31
N ARG A 278 21.86 -6.99 4.77
CA ARG A 278 21.40 -8.15 3.98
C ARG A 278 19.94 -8.01 3.57
N GLU A 279 19.04 -7.68 4.50
CA GLU A 279 17.61 -7.49 4.21
C GLU A 279 17.40 -6.32 3.25
N PHE A 280 18.14 -5.22 3.45
CA PHE A 280 18.12 -4.08 2.54
C PHE A 280 18.56 -4.47 1.13
N MET A 281 19.68 -5.20 0.99
CA MET A 281 20.14 -5.67 -0.33
C MET A 281 19.13 -6.61 -0.98
N ASN A 282 18.56 -7.54 -0.21
CA ASN A 282 17.52 -8.45 -0.69
C ASN A 282 16.29 -7.69 -1.19
N TRP A 283 15.86 -6.66 -0.45
CA TRP A 283 14.80 -5.77 -0.90
C TRP A 283 15.20 -5.04 -2.18
N MET A 284 16.40 -4.48 -2.26
CA MET A 284 16.87 -3.73 -3.43
C MET A 284 17.00 -4.59 -4.69
N VAL A 285 17.36 -5.87 -4.57
CA VAL A 285 17.44 -6.80 -5.70
C VAL A 285 16.08 -7.46 -6.00
N GLY A 286 15.20 -7.51 -5.00
CA GLY A 286 13.91 -8.19 -5.03
C GLY A 286 12.83 -7.50 -5.88
N GLY A 287 11.71 -8.21 -6.03
CA GLY A 287 10.52 -7.73 -6.72
C GLY A 287 9.67 -6.78 -5.88
N ILE A 288 8.35 -6.80 -6.09
CA ILE A 288 7.41 -6.00 -5.31
C ILE A 288 7.32 -6.55 -3.89
N THR A 289 7.57 -5.71 -2.89
CA THR A 289 7.24 -6.03 -1.49
C THR A 289 5.76 -5.78 -1.26
N LEU A 290 5.02 -6.84 -0.93
CA LEU A 290 3.63 -6.73 -0.51
C LEU A 290 3.58 -6.32 0.96
N LEU A 291 3.00 -5.15 1.20
CA LEU A 291 2.78 -4.58 2.54
C LEU A 291 1.53 -5.12 3.20
#